data_AF-A0A962BLR3-F1
#
_entry.id   AF-A0A962BLR3-F1
#
_cell.length_a   1.000
_cell.length_b   1.000
_cell.length_c   1.000
_cell.angle_alpha   90.00
_cell.angle_beta   90.00
_cell.angle_gamma   90.00
#
_symmetry.space_group_name_H-M   'P 1'
#
loop_
_entity.id
_entity.type
_entity.pdbx_description
1 polymer ?
#
loop_
_entity_poly.entity_id
_entity_poly.type
_entity_poly.pdbx_seq_one_letter_code
_entity_poly.pdbx_strand_id
1 'polypeptide(L)'
;MASALSAVGVERGDKVTRLEAFVDASFAFALTLLVISVDAIPGSIGELTDALKQIPTYALSFNLIALFWTSHAQWSRWFGIDDDASRRLSLALVFVLLIFIYPLKMVFGAFFHAISGGWLAATFTLQSDAEILVVFRVFAVGYGSMAMIMAMLFGRAVRLAPSLAFSPIESMQAMHYRTNWRIVAGFCLVSFLLTLVMPVDRPIGFWLGLPGYVLFGLFAAQLMRWRLYRKKLRKLEDATAPAAPRESTAVSQP
;
A
#
# COMPACT_ATOMS: atom_id res chain seq x y z
N MET A 1 14.69 4.74 2.10
CA MET A 1 15.66 3.62 2.06
C MET A 1 15.98 3.35 0.60
N ALA A 2 17.25 3.34 0.20
CA ALA A 2 17.64 3.00 -1.16
C ALA A 2 17.18 1.56 -1.50
N SER A 3 16.60 1.37 -2.69
CA SER A 3 16.23 0.03 -3.15
C SER A 3 17.50 -0.81 -3.33
N ALA A 4 17.41 -2.12 -3.11
CA ALA A 4 18.48 -3.06 -3.46
C ALA A 4 18.93 -2.88 -4.92
N LEU A 5 18.00 -2.54 -5.81
CA LEU A 5 18.30 -2.27 -7.22
C LEU A 5 19.11 -0.99 -7.43
N SER A 6 18.91 0.03 -6.59
CA SER A 6 19.73 1.25 -6.63
C SER A 6 21.16 0.96 -6.16
N ALA A 7 21.36 0.02 -5.22
CA ALA A 7 22.70 -0.43 -4.82
C ALA A 7 23.43 -1.21 -5.93
N VAL A 8 22.68 -1.89 -6.81
CA VAL A 8 23.23 -2.61 -7.98
C VAL A 8 23.22 -1.72 -9.25
N GLY A 9 22.72 -0.49 -9.18
CA GLY A 9 22.65 0.45 -10.31
C GLY A 9 21.61 0.09 -11.39
N VAL A 10 20.64 -0.77 -11.09
CA VAL A 10 19.66 -1.26 -12.07
C VAL A 10 18.31 -0.54 -11.89
N GLU A 11 18.19 0.65 -12.47
CA GLU A 11 16.90 1.33 -12.65
C GLU A 11 16.57 1.33 -14.15
N ARG A 12 15.57 0.54 -14.57
CA ARG A 12 15.19 0.41 -15.99
C ARG A 12 14.32 1.54 -16.49
N GLY A 13 13.53 2.17 -15.60
CA GLY A 13 12.65 3.29 -15.91
C GLY A 13 13.38 4.63 -15.88
N ASP A 14 14.26 4.85 -16.85
CA ASP A 14 15.15 6.02 -16.89
C ASP A 14 14.47 7.30 -17.40
N LYS A 15 13.34 7.16 -18.12
CA LYS A 15 12.55 8.28 -18.65
C LYS A 15 11.16 8.30 -18.03
N VAL A 16 10.77 9.47 -17.52
CA VAL A 16 9.40 9.71 -17.06
C VAL A 16 8.45 9.57 -18.25
N THR A 17 7.51 8.64 -18.16
CA THR A 17 6.50 8.44 -19.20
C THR A 17 5.28 9.33 -18.95
N ARG A 18 4.49 9.60 -20.01
CA ARG A 18 3.22 10.33 -19.86
C ARG A 18 2.23 9.60 -18.95
N LEU A 19 2.28 8.26 -18.94
CA LEU A 19 1.45 7.44 -18.07
C LEU A 19 1.85 7.64 -16.60
N GLU A 20 3.14 7.59 -16.28
CA GLU A 20 3.65 7.84 -14.93
C GLU A 20 3.23 9.22 -14.44
N ALA A 21 3.44 10.27 -15.25
CA ALA A 21 3.02 11.62 -14.90
C ALA A 21 1.51 11.72 -14.63
N PHE A 22 0.68 11.01 -15.40
CA PHE A 22 -0.77 10.96 -15.19
C PHE A 22 -1.14 10.24 -13.88
N VAL A 23 -0.49 9.11 -13.58
CA VAL A 23 -0.72 8.36 -12.34
C VAL A 23 -0.28 9.19 -11.14
N ASP A 24 0.90 9.80 -11.18
CA ASP A 24 1.41 10.69 -10.12
C ASP A 24 0.48 11.88 -9.88
N ALA A 25 0.02 12.54 -10.94
CA ALA A 25 -0.95 13.63 -10.85
C ALA A 25 -2.28 13.16 -10.23
N SER A 26 -2.73 11.95 -10.58
CA SER A 26 -3.96 11.37 -10.04
C SER A 26 -3.84 11.03 -8.54
N PHE A 27 -2.70 10.51 -8.10
CA PHE A 27 -2.43 10.28 -6.68
C PHE A 27 -2.32 11.60 -5.90
N ALA A 28 -1.64 12.60 -6.45
CA ALA A 28 -1.58 13.93 -5.85
C ALA A 28 -2.98 14.55 -5.71
N PHE A 29 -3.80 14.43 -6.75
CA PHE A 29 -5.21 14.88 -6.73
C PHE A 29 -6.06 14.10 -5.71
N ALA A 30 -5.87 12.79 -5.59
CA ALA A 30 -6.57 12.01 -4.56
C ALA A 30 -6.19 12.45 -3.14
N LEU A 31 -4.92 12.78 -2.91
CA LEU A 31 -4.43 13.29 -1.63
C LEU A 31 -4.98 14.69 -1.32
N THR A 32 -5.13 15.58 -2.30
CA THR A 32 -5.75 16.89 -2.08
C THR A 32 -7.25 16.76 -1.83
N LEU A 33 -7.96 15.90 -2.56
CA LEU A 33 -9.38 15.60 -2.31
C LEU A 33 -9.63 15.02 -0.91
N LEU A 34 -8.72 14.18 -0.42
CA LEU A 34 -8.80 13.60 0.92
C LEU A 34 -8.87 14.69 2.01
N VAL A 35 -8.06 15.76 1.86
CA VAL A 35 -7.95 16.86 2.83
C VAL A 35 -9.02 17.93 2.61
N ILE A 36 -9.29 18.30 1.36
CA ILE A 36 -10.19 19.41 0.99
C ILE A 36 -11.67 19.02 1.10
N SER A 37 -12.01 17.73 1.17
CA SER A 37 -13.38 17.26 1.45
C SER A 37 -13.86 17.51 2.89
N VAL A 38 -13.44 18.63 3.50
CA VAL A 38 -14.10 19.22 4.67
C VAL A 38 -15.20 20.12 4.12
N ASP A 39 -16.45 19.74 4.32
CA ASP A 39 -17.62 20.31 3.63
C ASP A 39 -17.90 21.80 3.94
N ALA A 40 -17.19 22.41 4.90
CA ALA A 40 -17.31 23.84 5.20
C ALA A 40 -16.02 24.42 5.78
N ILE A 41 -15.71 25.68 5.41
CA ILE A 41 -14.69 26.48 6.11
C ILE A 41 -15.23 26.79 7.51
N PRO A 42 -14.50 26.48 8.60
CA PRO A 42 -14.98 26.74 9.95
C PRO A 42 -15.32 28.22 10.17
N GLY A 43 -16.55 28.50 10.60
CA GLY A 43 -17.03 29.85 10.94
C GLY A 43 -16.76 30.23 12.41
N SER A 44 -16.37 29.27 13.26
CA SER A 44 -16.07 29.47 14.68
C SER A 44 -14.86 28.67 15.16
N ILE A 45 -14.31 29.05 16.33
CA ILE A 45 -13.19 28.31 16.96
C ILE A 45 -13.60 26.88 17.36
N GLY A 46 -14.87 26.67 17.73
CA GLY A 46 -15.41 25.33 18.02
C GLY A 46 -15.36 24.44 16.78
N GLU A 47 -15.91 24.92 15.67
CA GLU A 47 -15.86 24.22 14.38
C GLU A 47 -14.43 23.99 13.89
N LEU A 48 -13.51 24.94 14.11
CA LEU A 48 -12.10 24.76 13.78
C LEU A 48 -11.48 23.63 14.61
N THR A 49 -11.78 23.60 15.90
CA THR A 49 -11.29 22.54 16.81
C THR A 49 -11.81 21.17 16.36
N ASP A 50 -13.08 21.08 15.96
CA ASP A 50 -13.66 19.83 15.49
C ASP A 50 -13.10 19.39 14.13
N ALA A 51 -12.78 20.34 13.25
CA ALA A 51 -12.04 20.06 12.02
C ALA A 51 -10.61 19.54 12.30
N LEU A 52 -9.90 20.15 13.26
CA LEU A 52 -8.53 19.74 13.63
C LEU A 52 -8.48 18.34 14.27
N LYS A 53 -9.55 17.90 14.95
CA LYS A 53 -9.68 16.51 15.44
C LYS A 53 -9.69 15.47 14.30
N GLN A 54 -9.89 15.84 13.05
CA GLN A 54 -9.79 14.93 11.90
C GLN A 54 -8.35 14.65 11.45
N ILE A 55 -7.36 15.42 11.92
CA ILE A 55 -5.96 15.29 11.49
C ILE A 55 -5.43 13.85 11.60
N PRO A 56 -5.67 13.08 12.69
CA PRO A 56 -5.22 11.69 12.76
C PRO A 56 -5.81 10.79 11.66
N THR A 57 -7.11 10.94 11.38
CA THR A 57 -7.82 10.23 10.30
C THR A 57 -7.19 10.55 8.95
N TYR A 58 -6.91 11.82 8.69
CA TYR A 58 -6.27 12.27 7.45
C TYR A 58 -4.84 11.80 7.33
N ALA A 59 -4.06 11.88 8.40
CA ALA A 59 -2.68 11.41 8.41
C ALA A 59 -2.59 9.92 8.07
N LEU A 60 -3.44 9.08 8.68
CA LEU A 60 -3.43 7.65 8.41
C LEU A 60 -3.93 7.32 7.00
N SER A 61 -4.98 8.01 6.53
CA SER A 61 -5.48 7.90 5.15
C SER A 61 -4.42 8.29 4.11
N PHE A 62 -3.75 9.42 4.33
CA PHE A 62 -2.66 9.92 3.51
C PHE A 62 -1.54 8.88 3.40
N ASN A 63 -1.11 8.32 4.53
CA ASN A 63 -0.04 7.33 4.56
C ASN A 63 -0.41 6.08 3.75
N LEU A 64 -1.66 5.61 3.81
CA LEU A 64 -2.09 4.45 3.04
C LEU A 64 -2.09 4.73 1.53
N ILE A 65 -2.60 5.89 1.11
CA ILE A 65 -2.57 6.31 -0.31
C ILE A 65 -1.12 6.47 -0.79
N ALA A 66 -0.27 7.14 0.00
CA ALA A 66 1.13 7.35 -0.31
C ALA A 66 1.91 6.02 -0.43
N LEU A 67 1.53 4.98 0.33
CA LEU A 67 2.11 3.64 0.21
C LEU A 67 1.83 3.01 -1.17
N PHE A 68 0.59 3.15 -1.68
CA PHE A 68 0.24 2.67 -3.02
C PHE A 68 0.99 3.45 -4.10
N TRP A 69 1.00 4.78 -4.00
CA TRP A 69 1.74 5.64 -4.91
C TRP A 69 3.23 5.25 -4.95
N THR A 70 3.88 5.20 -3.78
CA THR A 70 5.30 4.83 -3.65
C THR A 70 5.59 3.48 -4.29
N SER A 71 4.70 2.51 -4.07
CA SER A 71 4.88 1.16 -4.62
C SER A 71 4.68 1.11 -6.14
N HIS A 72 3.78 1.92 -6.69
CA HIS A 72 3.58 2.05 -8.14
C HIS A 72 4.76 2.77 -8.79
N ALA A 73 5.18 3.92 -8.24
CA ALA A 73 6.35 4.66 -8.69
C ALA A 73 7.63 3.80 -8.67
N GLN A 74 7.81 3.00 -7.61
CA GLN A 74 8.90 2.03 -7.51
C GLN A 74 8.79 0.94 -8.58
N TRP A 75 7.61 0.34 -8.78
CA TRP A 75 7.40 -0.65 -9.84
C TRP A 75 7.78 -0.08 -11.21
N SER A 76 7.35 1.15 -11.51
CA SER A 76 7.65 1.80 -12.79
C SER A 76 9.14 2.04 -12.97
N ARG A 77 9.80 2.66 -11.97
CA ARG A 77 11.25 2.95 -12.00
C ARG A 77 12.11 1.71 -12.07
N TRP A 78 11.77 0.66 -11.31
CA TRP A 78 12.60 -0.55 -11.24
C TRP A 78 12.52 -1.38 -12.51
N PHE A 79 11.32 -1.55 -13.08
CA PHE A 79 11.13 -2.49 -14.18
C PHE A 79 11.00 -1.85 -15.55
N GLY A 80 10.66 -0.56 -15.65
CA GLY A 80 10.59 0.18 -16.91
C GLY A 80 9.62 -0.44 -17.93
N ILE A 81 8.55 -1.10 -17.47
CA ILE A 81 7.61 -1.83 -18.33
C ILE A 81 6.54 -0.86 -18.85
N ASP A 82 6.59 -0.56 -20.14
CA ASP A 82 5.56 0.23 -20.84
C ASP A 82 4.83 -0.63 -21.89
N ASP A 83 3.90 -1.47 -21.41
CA ASP A 83 2.99 -2.24 -22.25
C ASP A 83 1.53 -1.84 -22.01
N ASP A 84 0.65 -2.11 -23.00
CA ASP A 84 -0.77 -1.72 -22.92
C ASP A 84 -1.50 -2.34 -21.72
N ALA A 85 -1.06 -3.51 -21.27
CA ALA A 85 -1.65 -4.18 -20.12
C ALA A 85 -1.30 -3.44 -18.81
N SER A 86 -0.06 -3.01 -18.64
CA SER A 86 0.40 -2.22 -17.49
C SER A 86 -0.22 -0.83 -17.51
N ARG A 87 -0.45 -0.25 -18.70
CA ARG A 87 -1.23 0.97 -18.87
C ARG A 87 -2.66 0.82 -18.36
N ARG A 88 -3.39 -0.21 -18.81
CA ARG A 88 -4.76 -0.49 -18.34
C ARG A 88 -4.83 -0.75 -16.85
N LEU A 89 -3.89 -1.50 -16.30
CA LEU A 89 -3.82 -1.76 -14.85
C LEU A 89 -3.55 -0.48 -14.06
N SER A 90 -2.65 0.39 -14.53
CA SER A 90 -2.36 1.67 -13.87
C SER A 90 -3.57 2.63 -13.92
N LEU A 91 -4.29 2.68 -15.04
CA LEU A 91 -5.53 3.44 -15.15
C LEU A 91 -6.63 2.87 -14.24
N ALA A 92 -6.76 1.54 -14.17
CA ALA A 92 -7.68 0.88 -13.25
C ALA A 92 -7.32 1.17 -11.78
N LEU A 93 -6.03 1.22 -11.44
CA LEU A 93 -5.57 1.60 -10.10
C LEU A 93 -6.06 3.00 -9.73
N VAL A 94 -5.87 3.98 -10.64
CA VAL A 94 -6.34 5.35 -10.45
C VAL A 94 -7.86 5.40 -10.30
N PHE A 95 -8.61 4.70 -11.16
CA PHE A 95 -10.06 4.67 -11.09
C PHE A 95 -10.57 4.16 -9.73
N VAL A 96 -10.02 3.03 -9.26
CA VAL A 96 -10.39 2.47 -7.95
C VAL A 96 -9.94 3.38 -6.81
N LEU A 97 -8.75 3.98 -6.89
CA LEU A 97 -8.23 4.92 -5.90
C LEU A 97 -9.21 6.07 -5.66
N LEU A 98 -9.72 6.70 -6.72
CA LEU A 98 -10.61 7.86 -6.60
C LEU A 98 -11.91 7.51 -5.86
N ILE A 99 -12.45 6.30 -6.08
CA ILE A 99 -13.62 5.79 -5.36
C ILE A 99 -13.26 5.44 -3.91
N PHE A 100 -12.06 4.88 -3.70
CA PHE A 100 -11.60 4.37 -2.41
C PHE A 100 -11.36 5.47 -1.35
N ILE A 101 -11.25 6.74 -1.74
CA ILE A 101 -11.06 7.86 -0.80
C ILE A 101 -12.17 7.88 0.26
N TYR A 102 -13.44 7.68 -0.13
CA TYR A 102 -14.57 7.73 0.79
C TYR A 102 -14.57 6.62 1.85
N PRO A 103 -14.53 5.32 1.50
CA PRO A 103 -14.51 4.25 2.50
C PRO A 103 -13.25 4.30 3.37
N LEU A 104 -12.13 4.80 2.83
CA LEU A 104 -10.91 5.00 3.59
C LEU A 104 -11.09 6.00 4.74
N LYS A 105 -11.65 7.19 4.45
CA LYS A 105 -11.96 8.19 5.48
C LYS A 105 -12.94 7.63 6.52
N MET A 106 -13.96 6.89 6.08
CA MET A 106 -14.95 6.32 6.99
C MET A 106 -14.33 5.30 7.95
N VAL A 107 -13.55 4.34 7.46
CA VAL A 107 -12.92 3.32 8.34
C VAL A 107 -11.98 3.95 9.36
N PHE A 108 -11.11 4.88 8.94
CA PHE A 108 -10.16 5.50 9.86
C PHE A 108 -10.83 6.50 10.80
N GLY A 109 -11.87 7.21 10.35
CA GLY A 109 -12.72 8.03 11.22
C GLY A 109 -13.39 7.19 12.30
N ALA A 110 -13.97 6.04 11.93
CA ALA A 110 -14.57 5.10 12.87
C ALA A 110 -13.55 4.60 13.89
N PHE A 111 -12.36 4.22 13.40
CA PHE A 111 -11.28 3.71 14.24
C PHE A 111 -10.83 4.74 15.27
N PHE A 112 -10.53 5.97 14.85
CA PHE A 112 -10.09 7.02 15.76
C PHE A 112 -11.18 7.46 16.73
N HIS A 113 -12.43 7.53 16.28
CA HIS A 113 -13.58 7.77 17.15
C HIS A 113 -13.70 6.69 18.23
N ALA A 114 -13.60 5.41 17.85
CA ALA A 114 -13.70 4.29 18.78
C ALA A 114 -12.58 4.29 19.83
N ILE A 115 -11.31 4.43 19.42
CA ILE A 115 -10.17 4.37 20.38
C ILE A 115 -10.07 5.61 21.27
N SER A 116 -10.64 6.73 20.85
CA SER A 116 -10.65 7.98 21.63
C SER A 116 -11.86 8.12 22.55
N GLY A 117 -12.75 7.12 22.58
CA GLY A 117 -14.00 7.19 23.34
C GLY A 117 -14.96 8.28 22.83
N GLY A 118 -14.89 8.61 21.54
CA GLY A 118 -15.71 9.65 20.91
C GLY A 118 -15.10 11.05 20.94
N TRP A 119 -13.91 11.24 21.49
CA TRP A 119 -13.26 12.56 21.50
C TRP A 119 -12.84 13.03 20.11
N LEU A 120 -12.36 12.12 19.26
CA LEU A 120 -12.09 12.38 17.84
C LEU A 120 -13.38 12.17 17.06
N ALA A 121 -13.86 13.22 16.40
CA ALA A 121 -15.11 13.15 15.64
C ALA A 121 -14.98 12.16 14.46
N ALA A 122 -16.07 11.49 14.11
CA ALA A 122 -16.22 10.81 12.82
C ALA A 122 -17.07 11.72 11.91
N THR A 123 -16.65 11.94 10.67
CA THR A 123 -17.37 12.80 9.71
C THR A 123 -18.62 12.12 9.11
N PHE A 124 -19.04 10.98 9.65
CA PHE A 124 -20.22 10.25 9.20
C PHE A 124 -21.02 9.79 10.40
N THR A 125 -22.33 9.72 10.22
CA THR A 125 -23.27 9.20 11.21
C THR A 125 -23.66 7.78 10.83
N LEU A 126 -23.53 6.86 11.79
CA LEU A 126 -24.11 5.52 11.66
C LEU A 126 -25.52 5.58 12.26
N GLN A 127 -26.53 5.16 11.50
CA GLN A 127 -27.89 5.02 12.00
C GLN A 127 -28.01 3.77 12.89
N SER A 128 -27.13 2.79 12.69
CA SER A 128 -27.03 1.56 13.46
C SER A 128 -25.59 1.08 13.54
N ASP A 129 -25.20 0.47 14.67
CA ASP A 129 -23.90 -0.18 14.81
C ASP A 129 -23.62 -1.23 13.72
N ALA A 130 -24.67 -1.85 13.17
CA ALA A 130 -24.55 -2.83 12.09
C ALA A 130 -24.04 -2.23 10.76
N GLU A 131 -24.25 -0.92 10.53
CA GLU A 131 -23.82 -0.24 9.32
C GLU A 131 -22.29 -0.19 9.18
N ILE A 132 -21.56 -0.35 10.29
CA ILE A 132 -20.09 -0.46 10.26
C ILE A 132 -19.62 -1.65 9.41
N LEU A 133 -20.41 -2.73 9.33
CA LEU A 133 -20.09 -3.88 8.49
C LEU A 133 -20.16 -3.52 7.00
N VAL A 134 -21.05 -2.62 6.61
CA VAL A 134 -21.12 -2.09 5.24
C VAL A 134 -19.87 -1.25 4.95
N VAL A 135 -19.46 -0.40 5.88
CA VAL A 135 -18.23 0.39 5.76
C VAL A 135 -17.01 -0.51 5.57
N PHE A 136 -16.86 -1.55 6.39
CA PHE A 136 -15.77 -2.54 6.23
C PHE A 136 -15.85 -3.29 4.90
N ARG A 137 -17.06 -3.63 4.44
CA ARG A 137 -17.26 -4.33 3.16
C ARG A 137 -16.79 -3.49 1.98
N VAL A 138 -17.22 -2.23 1.91
CA VAL A 138 -16.81 -1.29 0.85
C VAL A 138 -15.30 -1.03 0.91
N PHE A 139 -14.76 -0.85 2.11
CA PHE A 139 -13.32 -0.71 2.32
C PHE A 139 -12.54 -1.93 1.81
N ALA A 140 -12.95 -3.14 2.20
CA ALA A 140 -12.28 -4.38 1.81
C ALA A 140 -12.30 -4.58 0.28
N VAL A 141 -13.41 -4.25 -0.38
CA VAL A 141 -13.51 -4.29 -1.85
C VAL A 141 -12.56 -3.29 -2.50
N GLY A 142 -12.54 -2.03 -2.04
CA GLY A 142 -11.66 -1.00 -2.59
C GLY A 142 -10.19 -1.30 -2.37
N TYR A 143 -9.79 -1.51 -1.11
CA TYR A 143 -8.40 -1.79 -0.74
C TYR A 143 -7.90 -3.10 -1.36
N GLY A 144 -8.73 -4.14 -1.36
CA GLY A 144 -8.44 -5.43 -1.97
C GLY A 144 -8.28 -5.36 -3.49
N SER A 145 -9.11 -4.56 -4.16
CA SER A 145 -9.01 -4.34 -5.61
C SER A 145 -7.72 -3.61 -5.98
N MET A 146 -7.38 -2.52 -5.28
CA MET A 146 -6.10 -1.82 -5.48
C MET A 146 -4.91 -2.74 -5.22
N ALA A 147 -4.93 -3.51 -4.13
CA ALA A 147 -3.90 -4.48 -3.80
C ALA A 147 -3.76 -5.56 -4.87
N MET A 148 -4.87 -6.06 -5.41
CA MET A 148 -4.85 -7.04 -6.49
C MET A 148 -4.27 -6.45 -7.78
N ILE A 149 -4.62 -5.21 -8.13
CA ILE A 149 -4.04 -4.51 -9.29
C ILE A 149 -2.52 -4.37 -9.13
N MET A 150 -2.04 -3.97 -7.95
CA MET A 150 -0.61 -3.94 -7.65
C MET A 150 0.04 -5.33 -7.77
N ALA A 151 -0.61 -6.38 -7.26
CA ALA A 151 -0.14 -7.75 -7.43
C ALA A 151 -0.09 -8.17 -8.91
N MET A 152 -0.99 -7.66 -9.76
CA MET A 152 -0.96 -7.91 -11.21
C MET A 152 0.18 -7.15 -11.89
N LEU A 153 0.45 -5.88 -11.54
CA LEU A 153 1.57 -5.09 -12.06
C LEU A 153 2.92 -5.74 -11.76
N PHE A 154 3.21 -6.04 -10.49
CA PHE A 154 4.40 -6.82 -10.13
C PHE A 154 4.37 -8.25 -10.69
N GLY A 155 3.16 -8.80 -10.89
CA GLY A 155 2.95 -10.05 -11.60
C GLY A 155 3.41 -10.02 -13.06
N ARG A 156 3.20 -8.91 -13.77
CA ARG A 156 3.72 -8.70 -15.13
C ARG A 156 5.24 -8.63 -15.13
N ALA A 157 5.84 -7.92 -14.17
CA ALA A 157 7.30 -7.88 -14.03
C ALA A 157 7.91 -9.28 -13.86
N VAL A 158 7.29 -10.15 -13.05
CA VAL A 158 7.73 -11.55 -12.92
C VAL A 158 7.58 -12.34 -14.22
N ARG A 159 6.50 -12.11 -14.99
CA ARG A 159 6.27 -12.84 -16.26
C ARG A 159 7.24 -12.42 -17.35
N LEU A 160 7.57 -11.13 -17.41
CA LEU A 160 8.48 -10.55 -18.40
C LEU A 160 9.96 -10.67 -17.99
N ALA A 161 10.24 -11.17 -16.78
CA ALA A 161 11.60 -11.32 -16.27
C ALA A 161 12.55 -12.08 -17.22
N PRO A 162 12.15 -13.21 -17.86
CA PRO A 162 13.03 -13.91 -18.81
C PRO A 162 13.28 -13.10 -20.08
N SER A 163 12.25 -12.46 -20.64
CA SER A 163 12.37 -11.68 -21.88
C SER A 163 13.17 -10.38 -21.70
N LEU A 164 13.16 -9.81 -20.50
CA LEU A 164 13.90 -8.59 -20.16
C LEU A 164 15.27 -8.89 -19.54
N ALA A 165 15.67 -10.17 -19.48
CA ALA A 165 16.93 -10.63 -18.88
C ALA A 165 17.14 -10.06 -17.47
N PHE A 166 16.13 -10.22 -16.60
CA PHE A 166 16.25 -9.81 -15.19
C PHE A 166 17.33 -10.61 -14.47
N SER A 167 18.17 -9.91 -13.73
CA SER A 167 19.08 -10.48 -12.74
C SER A 167 18.31 -11.25 -11.66
N PRO A 168 19.00 -12.12 -10.90
CA PRO A 168 18.40 -12.82 -9.76
C PRO A 168 17.79 -11.86 -8.72
N ILE A 169 18.41 -10.69 -8.53
CA ILE A 169 17.95 -9.68 -7.55
C ILE A 169 16.64 -9.03 -8.03
N GLU A 170 16.55 -8.62 -9.30
CA GLU A 170 15.34 -8.06 -9.91
C GLU A 170 14.17 -9.04 -9.85
N SER A 171 14.43 -10.29 -10.23
CA SER A 171 13.43 -11.35 -10.21
C SER A 171 12.93 -11.63 -8.79
N MET A 172 13.83 -11.67 -7.81
CA MET A 172 13.47 -11.84 -6.40
C MET A 172 12.66 -10.64 -5.89
N GLN A 173 13.04 -9.42 -6.24
CA GLN A 173 12.32 -8.21 -5.83
C GLN A 173 10.90 -8.19 -6.41
N ALA A 174 10.74 -8.44 -7.72
CA ALA A 174 9.43 -8.53 -8.35
C ALA A 174 8.53 -9.59 -7.68
N MET A 175 9.09 -10.77 -7.38
CA MET A 175 8.40 -11.86 -6.68
C MET A 175 7.97 -11.46 -5.27
N HIS A 176 8.84 -10.77 -4.54
CA HIS A 176 8.58 -10.32 -3.18
C HIS A 176 7.40 -9.35 -3.14
N TYR A 177 7.41 -8.29 -3.96
CA TYR A 177 6.35 -7.30 -3.99
C TYR A 177 5.03 -7.88 -4.50
N ARG A 178 5.06 -8.68 -5.58
CA ARG A 178 3.88 -9.40 -6.09
C ARG A 178 3.17 -10.17 -4.98
N THR A 179 3.94 -10.97 -4.24
CA THR A 179 3.37 -11.86 -3.25
C THR A 179 3.01 -11.09 -1.97
N ASN A 180 3.64 -9.94 -1.68
CA ASN A 180 3.21 -9.05 -0.59
C ASN A 180 1.81 -8.49 -0.87
N TRP A 181 1.58 -7.96 -2.07
CA TRP A 181 0.29 -7.43 -2.49
C TRP A 181 -0.80 -8.51 -2.59
N ARG A 182 -0.46 -9.75 -2.94
CA ARG A 182 -1.39 -10.90 -2.84
C ARG A 182 -1.83 -11.19 -1.41
N ILE A 183 -0.94 -11.05 -0.43
CA ILE A 183 -1.30 -11.21 0.99
C ILE A 183 -2.27 -10.11 1.39
N VAL A 184 -2.01 -8.86 1.02
CA VAL A 184 -2.95 -7.74 1.27
C VAL A 184 -4.33 -8.05 0.70
N ALA A 185 -4.41 -8.47 -0.56
CA ALA A 185 -5.67 -8.84 -1.20
C ALA A 185 -6.36 -10.03 -0.49
N GLY A 186 -5.60 -11.02 -0.03
CA GLY A 186 -6.11 -12.16 0.74
C GLY A 186 -6.70 -11.74 2.09
N PHE A 187 -6.04 -10.86 2.83
CA PHE A 187 -6.57 -10.30 4.08
C PHE A 187 -7.84 -9.47 3.85
N CYS A 188 -7.89 -8.70 2.76
CA CYS A 188 -9.11 -8.00 2.36
C CYS A 188 -10.25 -8.97 2.05
N LEU A 189 -9.96 -10.08 1.36
CA LEU A 189 -10.96 -11.10 1.08
C LEU A 189 -11.49 -11.75 2.37
N VAL A 190 -10.62 -12.08 3.32
CA VAL A 190 -11.04 -12.61 4.62
C VAL A 190 -11.90 -11.60 5.38
N SER A 191 -11.46 -10.34 5.43
CA SER A 191 -12.23 -9.25 6.06
C SER A 191 -13.62 -9.11 5.42
N PHE A 192 -13.70 -9.11 4.09
CA PHE A 192 -14.95 -9.07 3.34
C PHE A 192 -15.87 -10.27 3.67
N LEU A 193 -15.35 -11.50 3.64
CA LEU A 193 -16.12 -12.70 3.94
C LEU A 193 -16.65 -12.70 5.38
N LEU A 194 -15.87 -12.19 6.34
CA LEU A 194 -16.35 -12.02 7.71
C LEU A 194 -17.56 -11.09 7.78
N THR A 195 -17.59 -9.98 7.02
CA THR A 195 -18.76 -9.09 6.98
C THR A 195 -20.03 -9.72 6.41
N LEU A 196 -19.94 -10.89 5.75
CA LEU A 196 -21.09 -11.62 5.20
C LEU A 196 -21.62 -12.67 6.18
N VAL A 197 -20.75 -13.22 7.02
CA VAL A 197 -21.07 -14.35 7.91
C VAL A 197 -21.42 -13.89 9.32
N MET A 198 -21.00 -12.70 9.72
CA MET A 198 -21.19 -12.22 11.10
C MET A 198 -22.67 -11.93 11.42
N PRO A 199 -23.22 -12.53 12.50
CA PRO A 199 -24.58 -12.26 12.93
C PRO A 199 -24.68 -10.86 13.54
N VAL A 200 -25.71 -10.12 13.11
CA VAL A 200 -25.97 -8.74 13.55
C VAL A 200 -26.67 -8.70 14.93
N ASP A 201 -27.25 -9.82 15.35
CA ASP A 201 -28.12 -9.91 16.54
C ASP A 201 -27.38 -9.86 17.89
N ARG A 202 -26.04 -9.76 17.90
CA ARG A 202 -25.21 -9.63 19.11
C ARG A 202 -24.31 -8.39 19.03
N PRO A 203 -24.81 -7.20 19.37
CA PRO A 203 -24.06 -5.95 19.26
C PRO A 203 -23.14 -5.79 20.47
N ILE A 204 -22.04 -6.54 20.50
CA ILE A 204 -20.88 -6.17 21.31
C ILE A 204 -19.96 -5.39 20.37
N GLY A 205 -19.70 -4.11 20.64
CA GLY A 205 -18.93 -3.24 19.72
C GLY A 205 -17.57 -3.82 19.29
N PHE A 206 -16.91 -4.58 20.17
CA PHE A 206 -15.68 -5.31 19.85
C PHE A 206 -15.88 -6.41 18.79
N TRP A 207 -17.01 -7.13 18.83
CA TRP A 207 -17.32 -8.16 17.85
C TRP A 207 -17.46 -7.56 16.45
N LEU A 208 -18.21 -6.47 16.31
CA LEU A 208 -18.41 -5.78 15.02
C LEU A 208 -17.12 -5.19 14.44
N GLY A 209 -16.09 -4.93 15.27
CA GLY A 209 -14.76 -4.48 14.85
C GLY A 209 -13.85 -5.56 14.27
N LEU A 210 -14.20 -6.85 14.37
CA LEU A 210 -13.37 -7.98 13.93
C LEU A 210 -12.87 -7.88 12.48
N PRO A 211 -13.69 -7.50 11.47
CA PRO A 211 -13.20 -7.33 10.10
C PRO A 211 -12.06 -6.32 9.99
N GLY A 212 -12.07 -5.27 10.81
CA GLY A 212 -10.98 -4.30 10.92
C GLY A 212 -9.75 -4.85 11.62
N TYR A 213 -9.89 -5.60 12.71
CA TYR A 213 -8.76 -6.20 13.44
C TYR A 213 -7.97 -7.19 12.59
N VAL A 214 -8.64 -7.96 11.72
CA VAL A 214 -7.97 -8.83 10.74
C VAL A 214 -7.02 -8.03 9.85
N LEU A 215 -7.43 -6.84 9.41
CA LEU A 215 -6.60 -5.95 8.59
C LEU A 215 -5.43 -5.36 9.38
N PHE A 216 -5.53 -5.16 10.71
CA PHE A 216 -4.36 -4.81 11.53
C PHE A 216 -3.34 -5.96 11.61
N GLY A 217 -3.80 -7.21 11.60
CA GLY A 217 -2.91 -8.39 11.50
C GLY A 217 -2.05 -8.41 10.24
N LEU A 218 -2.45 -7.70 9.19
CA LEU A 218 -1.67 -7.53 7.95
C LEU A 218 -0.29 -6.91 8.22
N PHE A 219 -0.20 -5.94 9.13
CA PHE A 219 1.07 -5.28 9.45
C PHE A 219 2.10 -6.27 10.01
N ALA A 220 1.66 -7.20 10.86
CA ALA A 220 2.52 -8.26 11.40
C ALA A 220 2.99 -9.22 10.30
N ALA A 221 2.07 -9.63 9.41
CA ALA A 221 2.39 -10.50 8.27
C ALA A 221 3.41 -9.84 7.32
N GLN A 222 3.22 -8.56 7.00
CA GLN A 222 4.13 -7.78 6.16
C GLN A 222 5.50 -7.60 6.82
N LEU A 223 5.55 -7.28 8.12
CA LEU A 223 6.80 -7.12 8.86
C LEU A 223 7.63 -8.42 8.88
N MET A 224 6.99 -9.54 9.19
CA MET A 224 7.65 -10.86 9.19
C MET A 224 8.22 -11.18 7.81
N ARG A 225 7.43 -10.97 6.76
CA ARG A 225 7.83 -11.21 5.38
C ARG A 225 8.96 -10.30 4.93
N TRP A 226 8.95 -9.04 5.32
CA TRP A 226 10.03 -8.10 5.05
C TRP A 226 11.34 -8.52 5.74
N ARG A 227 11.28 -9.03 6.98
CA ARG A 227 12.45 -9.60 7.66
C ARG A 227 13.02 -10.79 6.89
N LEU A 228 12.17 -11.70 6.40
CA LEU A 228 12.59 -12.85 5.59
C LEU A 228 13.20 -12.41 4.26
N TYR A 229 12.61 -11.42 3.60
CA TYR A 229 13.14 -10.84 2.36
C TYR A 229 14.51 -10.21 2.57
N ARG A 230 14.69 -9.36 3.60
CA ARG A 230 16.00 -8.77 3.92
C ARG A 230 17.07 -9.83 4.15
N LYS A 231 16.74 -10.92 4.84
CA LYS A 231 17.69 -12.04 5.06
C LYS A 231 18.11 -12.70 3.75
N LYS A 232 17.16 -12.93 2.82
CA LYS A 232 17.47 -13.52 1.51
C LYS A 232 18.26 -12.57 0.62
N LEU A 233 17.93 -11.28 0.66
CA LEU A 233 18.61 -10.26 -0.12
C LEU A 233 20.08 -10.13 0.28
N ARG A 234 20.38 -10.02 1.59
CA ARG A 234 21.76 -9.97 2.08
C ARG A 234 22.59 -11.15 1.61
N LYS A 235 22.05 -12.37 1.70
CA LYS A 235 22.72 -13.59 1.21
C LYS A 235 23.04 -13.55 -0.28
N LEU A 236 22.18 -12.92 -1.09
CA LEU A 236 22.42 -12.78 -2.52
C LEU A 236 23.46 -11.70 -2.78
N GLU A 237 23.35 -10.54 -2.13
CA GLU A 237 24.36 -9.46 -2.22
C GLU A 237 25.75 -9.99 -1.86
N ASP A 238 25.89 -10.72 -0.75
CA ASP A 238 27.14 -11.36 -0.31
C ASP A 238 27.69 -12.36 -1.34
N ALA A 239 26.81 -13.11 -2.02
CA ALA A 239 27.21 -14.09 -3.03
C ALA A 239 27.62 -13.46 -4.38
N THR A 240 27.11 -12.25 -4.68
CA THR A 240 27.47 -11.48 -5.89
C THR A 240 28.56 -10.43 -5.65
N ALA A 241 29.03 -10.25 -4.41
CA ALA A 241 30.11 -9.32 -4.11
C ALA A 241 31.41 -9.77 -4.81
N PRO A 242 32.14 -8.87 -5.51
CA PRO A 242 33.41 -9.22 -6.13
C PRO A 242 34.38 -9.73 -5.06
N ALA A 243 35.06 -10.85 -5.34
CA ALA A 243 36.07 -11.39 -4.45
C ALA A 243 37.11 -10.30 -4.15
N ALA A 244 37.39 -10.07 -2.85
CA ALA A 244 38.39 -9.09 -2.43
C ALA A 244 39.70 -9.32 -3.21
N PRO A 245 40.37 -8.26 -3.70
CA PRO A 245 41.65 -8.43 -4.35
C PRO A 245 42.57 -9.17 -3.39
N ARG A 246 43.04 -10.36 -3.77
CA ARG A 246 44.10 -11.06 -3.02
C ARG A 246 45.27 -10.10 -2.97
N GLU A 247 45.60 -9.60 -1.77
CA GLU A 247 46.84 -8.88 -1.55
C GLU A 247 47.96 -9.76 -2.11
N SER A 248 48.53 -9.30 -3.22
CA SER A 248 49.75 -9.87 -3.77
C SER A 248 50.83 -9.62 -2.73
N THR A 249 51.06 -10.59 -1.85
CA THR A 249 52.24 -10.66 -1.00
C THR A 249 53.45 -10.59 -1.93
N ALA A 250 54.00 -9.39 -2.07
CA ALA A 250 55.26 -9.15 -2.74
C ALA A 250 56.32 -9.93 -1.94
N VAL A 251 56.70 -11.08 -2.48
CA VAL A 251 57.86 -11.85 -2.02
C VAL A 251 59.08 -11.00 -2.39
N SER A 252 59.58 -10.25 -1.41
CA SER A 252 60.94 -9.73 -1.45
C SER A 252 61.89 -10.91 -1.27
N GLN A 253 62.48 -11.38 -2.37
CA GLN A 253 63.65 -12.26 -2.37
C GLN A 253 64.94 -11.42 -2.20
N PRO A 254 66.02 -12.03 -1.66
CA PRO A 254 67.02 -11.37 -0.83
C PRO A 254 68.02 -10.48 -1.57
#